data_AF-A0A8T2P8S0-F1
#
_entry.id   AF-A0A8T2P8S0-F1
#
_cell.length_a   1.000
_cell.length_b   1.000
_cell.length_c   1.000
_cell.angle_alpha   90.00
_cell.angle_beta   90.00
_cell.angle_gamma   90.00
#
_symmetry.space_group_name_H-M   'P 1'
#
loop_
_entity.id
_entity.type
_entity.pdbx_description
1 polymer ?
#
loop_
_entity_poly.entity_id
_entity_poly.type
_entity_poly.pdbx_seq_one_letter_code
_entity_poly.pdbx_strand_id
1 'polypeptide(L)'
;MCTRSGSMLGKHYLTSWASCLQYDKDTQHAFVGDYSGQITLLKLERQTYSTITTLKGHEGSIGALWWDPVQRLLFSGASDHSVIMWDIGGRKGRTLLLQGHHDRVQALRYLQLTRQLVSCSSDGGITVWNMDTPREEAPQWLDSDSCQKCEQPFFWNLKQMWDSKTLGLRQHHCRKCGKAVCGKCSSKRSTYPVMGFEFQVRVCDDCYETIKDEDRTALATFHEGKHNIGHMDMDPTRGLMVTCGTDRVVKIWDMTQVVGCSIATGFSPR
;
A
#
# COMPACT_ATOMS: atom_id res chain seq x y z
N MET A 1 16.56 19.21 -5.56
CA MET A 1 16.13 20.23 -4.59
C MET A 1 17.34 21.04 -4.15
N CYS A 2 17.38 22.34 -4.43
CA CYS A 2 18.47 23.24 -4.01
C CYS A 2 17.97 24.04 -2.80
N THR A 3 18.68 24.00 -1.68
CA THR A 3 18.34 24.81 -0.51
C THR A 3 18.70 26.27 -0.77
N ARG A 4 17.87 27.21 -0.31
CA ARG A 4 18.10 28.66 -0.48
C ARG A 4 19.30 29.18 0.34
N SER A 5 19.76 28.41 1.33
CA SER A 5 20.77 28.82 2.31
C SER A 5 21.93 27.84 2.49
N GLY A 6 21.85 26.60 1.97
CA GLY A 6 22.88 25.58 2.22
C GLY A 6 22.99 25.12 3.69
N SER A 7 22.20 25.67 4.61
CA SER A 7 22.33 25.44 6.04
C SER A 7 21.72 24.11 6.47
N MET A 8 22.48 23.27 7.18
CA MET A 8 21.98 22.05 7.81
C MET A 8 21.03 22.40 8.97
N LEU A 9 19.77 21.99 8.89
CA LEU A 9 18.76 22.21 9.94
C LEU A 9 18.96 21.28 11.15
N GLY A 10 19.54 20.11 10.94
CA GLY A 10 19.81 19.14 12.00
C GLY A 10 20.08 17.74 11.45
N LYS A 11 20.28 16.78 12.36
CA LYS A 11 20.42 15.35 12.05
C LYS A 11 19.37 14.58 12.85
N HIS A 12 18.58 13.76 12.16
CA HIS A 12 17.63 12.84 12.78
C HIS A 12 18.16 11.41 12.65
N TYR A 13 18.14 10.65 13.73
CA TYR A 13 18.56 9.25 13.76
C TYR A 13 17.33 8.36 13.68
N LEU A 14 17.28 7.53 12.65
CA LEU A 14 16.24 6.53 12.48
C LEU A 14 16.69 5.20 13.11
N THR A 15 15.73 4.33 13.41
CA THR A 15 15.98 2.99 13.93
C THR A 15 16.63 2.05 12.92
N SER A 16 16.45 2.34 11.62
CA SER A 16 17.02 1.59 10.51
C SER A 16 17.45 2.53 9.39
N TRP A 17 18.06 2.01 8.33
CA TRP A 17 18.47 2.81 7.18
C TRP A 17 17.25 3.49 6.53
N ALA A 18 17.40 4.77 6.20
CA ALA A 18 16.41 5.49 5.40
C ALA A 18 16.47 4.99 3.95
N SER A 19 15.34 4.60 3.39
CA SER A 19 15.22 4.06 2.02
C SER A 19 14.63 5.07 1.05
N CYS A 20 13.69 5.89 1.52
CA CYS A 20 12.99 6.88 0.68
C CYS A 20 12.60 8.12 1.49
N LEU A 21 12.40 9.23 0.78
CA LEU A 21 12.05 10.53 1.34
C LEU A 21 11.06 11.23 0.40
N GLN A 22 9.98 11.77 0.96
CA GLN A 22 9.09 12.70 0.28
C GLN A 22 9.05 14.02 1.06
N TYR A 23 9.26 15.14 0.37
CA TYR A 23 9.21 16.47 1.00
C TYR A 23 8.10 17.31 0.38
N ASP A 24 7.26 17.86 1.25
CA ASP A 24 6.28 18.87 0.91
C ASP A 24 6.83 20.26 1.25
N LYS A 25 7.12 21.04 0.20
CA LYS A 25 7.66 22.38 0.34
C LYS A 25 6.68 23.36 0.96
N ASP A 26 5.40 23.23 0.66
CA ASP A 26 4.40 24.23 1.04
C ASP A 26 4.02 24.10 2.51
N THR A 27 3.90 22.85 2.99
CA THR A 27 3.60 22.58 4.39
C THR A 27 4.84 22.36 5.26
N GLN A 28 6.02 22.30 4.65
CA GLN A 28 7.31 22.00 5.29
C GLN A 28 7.32 20.64 6.02
N HIS A 29 6.56 19.66 5.54
CA HIS A 29 6.60 18.29 6.08
C HIS A 29 7.53 17.41 5.26
N ALA A 30 8.24 16.51 5.94
CA ALA A 30 9.04 15.47 5.33
C ALA A 30 8.56 14.10 5.84
N PHE A 31 8.40 13.16 4.91
CA PHE A 31 8.06 11.78 5.19
C PHE A 31 9.28 10.93 4.87
N VAL A 32 9.79 10.20 5.85
CA VAL A 32 10.97 9.35 5.69
C VAL A 32 10.57 7.90 5.92
N GLY A 33 10.76 7.05 4.91
CA GLY A 33 10.57 5.62 5.03
C GLY A 33 11.88 4.92 5.39
N ASP A 34 11.80 3.89 6.22
CA ASP A 34 12.96 3.11 6.63
C ASP A 34 12.90 1.63 6.21
N TYR A 35 14.02 0.93 6.39
CA TYR A 35 14.14 -0.49 6.08
C TYR A 35 13.35 -1.41 7.03
N SER A 36 12.86 -0.90 8.15
CA SER A 36 12.04 -1.65 9.12
C SER A 36 10.54 -1.59 8.83
N GLY A 37 10.11 -0.84 7.81
CA GLY A 37 8.70 -0.65 7.47
C GLY A 37 8.03 0.50 8.22
N GLN A 38 8.80 1.38 8.86
CA GLN A 38 8.28 2.55 9.55
C GLN A 38 8.40 3.81 8.69
N ILE A 39 7.38 4.68 8.76
CA ILE A 39 7.41 6.00 8.15
C ILE A 39 7.46 7.03 9.27
N THR A 40 8.50 7.86 9.29
CA THR A 40 8.61 8.96 10.22
C THR A 40 8.14 10.26 9.56
N LEU A 41 7.17 10.93 10.18
CA LEU A 41 6.71 12.26 9.78
C LEU A 41 7.46 13.33 10.57
N LEU A 42 8.19 14.17 9.84
CA LEU A 42 8.97 15.29 10.36
C LEU A 42 8.34 16.61 9.90
N LYS A 43 8.26 17.58 10.81
CA LYS A 43 7.99 18.97 10.48
C LYS A 43 9.29 19.74 10.47
N LEU A 44 9.58 20.42 9.36
CA LEU A 44 10.76 21.26 9.20
C LEU A 44 10.39 22.70 9.49
N GLU A 45 11.14 23.31 10.41
CA GLU A 45 11.04 24.73 10.76
C GLU A 45 12.31 25.44 10.28
N ARG A 46 12.35 26.78 10.37
CA ARG A 46 13.45 27.58 9.79
C ARG A 46 14.86 27.18 10.25
N GLN A 47 15.00 26.66 11.47
CA GLN A 47 16.29 26.26 12.06
C GLN A 47 16.25 24.94 12.83
N THR A 48 15.09 24.28 12.86
CA THR A 48 14.83 23.11 13.70
C THR A 48 13.98 22.12 12.92
N TYR A 49 13.91 20.89 13.42
CA TYR A 49 12.92 19.92 12.98
C TYR A 49 12.27 19.28 14.20
N SER A 50 11.04 18.82 14.06
CA SER A 50 10.35 18.05 15.09
C SER A 50 9.72 16.79 14.49
N THR A 51 9.78 15.69 15.22
CA THR A 51 9.09 14.46 14.85
C THR A 51 7.64 14.57 15.31
N ILE A 52 6.70 14.49 14.37
CA ILE A 52 5.26 14.55 14.69
C ILE A 52 4.78 13.17 15.12
N THR A 53 5.01 12.15 14.30
CA THR A 53 4.55 10.79 14.54
C THR A 53 5.32 9.79 13.68
N THR A 54 5.15 8.52 14.02
CA THR A 54 5.66 7.38 13.24
C THR A 54 4.49 6.50 12.84
N LEU A 55 4.33 6.26 11.54
CA LEU A 55 3.35 5.35 10.98
C LEU A 55 3.95 3.95 10.91
N LYS A 56 3.24 2.98 11.47
CA LYS A 56 3.63 1.56 11.49
C LYS A 56 2.53 0.73 10.85
N GLY A 57 2.90 -0.16 9.94
CA GLY A 57 1.93 -1.05 9.28
C GLY A 57 2.55 -1.94 8.21
N HIS A 58 3.67 -1.54 7.61
CA HIS A 58 4.43 -2.41 6.71
C HIS A 58 5.26 -3.43 7.47
N GLU A 59 5.37 -4.63 6.90
CA GLU A 59 6.20 -5.73 7.42
C GLU A 59 7.58 -5.81 6.72
N GLY A 60 7.85 -4.89 5.79
CA GLY A 60 9.10 -4.83 5.03
C GLY A 60 9.55 -3.41 4.72
N SER A 61 10.78 -3.30 4.21
CA SER A 61 11.41 -2.03 3.84
C SER A 61 10.54 -1.21 2.88
N ILE A 62 10.40 0.09 3.17
CA ILE A 62 9.59 1.01 2.36
C ILE A 62 10.38 1.39 1.12
N GLY A 63 9.90 1.00 -0.06
CA GLY A 63 10.54 1.31 -1.33
C GLY A 63 10.17 2.69 -1.87
N ALA A 64 8.93 3.12 -1.64
CA ALA A 64 8.42 4.36 -2.21
C ALA A 64 7.43 5.07 -1.28
N LEU A 65 7.42 6.41 -1.38
CA LEU A 65 6.44 7.28 -0.73
C LEU A 65 5.90 8.28 -1.75
N TRP A 66 4.62 8.60 -1.66
CA TRP A 66 4.02 9.68 -2.43
C TRP A 66 3.01 10.46 -1.58
N TRP A 67 3.18 11.78 -1.52
CA TRP A 67 2.33 12.67 -0.71
C TRP A 67 1.39 13.48 -1.60
N ASP A 68 0.10 13.48 -1.24
CA ASP A 68 -0.90 14.40 -1.77
C ASP A 68 -1.23 15.48 -0.73
N PRO A 69 -0.76 16.73 -0.92
CA PRO A 69 -1.04 17.82 0.01
C PRO A 69 -2.51 18.27 -0.02
N VAL A 70 -3.24 18.04 -1.11
CA VAL A 70 -4.63 18.50 -1.28
C VAL A 70 -5.58 17.65 -0.46
N GLN A 71 -5.49 16.32 -0.58
CA GLN A 71 -6.33 15.39 0.17
C GLN A 71 -5.70 14.95 1.50
N ARG A 72 -4.44 15.33 1.76
CA ARG A 72 -3.63 14.92 2.93
C ARG A 72 -3.48 13.41 3.03
N LEU A 73 -3.25 12.78 1.87
CA LEU A 73 -3.04 11.35 1.75
C LEU A 73 -1.56 11.07 1.51
N LEU A 74 -1.02 10.13 2.28
CA LEU A 74 0.28 9.55 2.01
C LEU A 74 0.08 8.15 1.46
N PHE A 75 0.80 7.81 0.41
CA PHE A 75 0.88 6.46 -0.11
C PHE A 75 2.27 5.91 0.16
N SER A 76 2.36 4.68 0.66
CA SER A 76 3.62 3.98 0.87
C SER A 76 3.60 2.63 0.19
N GLY A 77 4.69 2.28 -0.47
CA GLY A 77 4.89 0.99 -1.12
C GLY A 77 6.08 0.31 -0.48
N ALA A 78 5.97 -0.97 -0.16
CA ALA A 78 7.00 -1.68 0.57
C ALA A 78 7.38 -3.03 -0.04
N SER A 79 8.42 -3.61 0.55
CA SER A 79 8.95 -4.92 0.20
C SER A 79 8.07 -6.09 0.63
N ASP A 80 6.99 -5.81 1.39
CA ASP A 80 5.92 -6.76 1.75
C ASP A 80 4.85 -6.92 0.64
N HIS A 81 5.12 -6.36 -0.54
CA HIS A 81 4.26 -6.42 -1.74
C HIS A 81 2.96 -5.63 -1.62
N SER A 82 2.82 -4.83 -0.57
CA SER A 82 1.65 -4.03 -0.32
C SER A 82 1.91 -2.54 -0.57
N VAL A 83 0.81 -1.84 -0.85
CA VAL A 83 0.74 -0.39 -0.79
C VAL A 83 -0.23 -0.02 0.32
N ILE A 84 0.12 0.93 1.17
CA ILE A 84 -0.77 1.48 2.20
C ILE A 84 -1.05 2.94 1.88
N MET A 85 -2.33 3.31 1.89
CA MET A 85 -2.77 4.70 1.91
C MET A 85 -3.04 5.11 3.35
N TRP A 86 -2.43 6.21 3.78
CA TRP A 86 -2.58 6.83 5.09
C TRP A 86 -3.31 8.15 4.95
N ASP A 87 -4.44 8.30 5.63
CA ASP A 87 -5.11 9.58 5.80
C ASP A 87 -4.52 10.31 7.02
N ILE A 88 -3.70 11.33 6.79
CA ILE A 88 -2.93 12.03 7.83
C ILE A 88 -3.72 13.20 8.45
N GLY A 89 -4.89 13.55 7.90
CA GLY A 89 -5.70 14.64 8.45
C GLY A 89 -6.77 15.18 7.52
N GLY A 90 -7.18 14.36 6.54
CA GLY A 90 -8.20 14.67 5.56
C GLY A 90 -9.59 14.29 6.04
N ARG A 91 -9.84 13.07 6.58
CA ARG A 91 -11.23 12.60 6.78
C ARG A 91 -11.55 11.65 7.93
N LYS A 92 -10.60 10.93 8.55
CA LYS A 92 -10.84 10.06 9.74
C LYS A 92 -9.59 9.41 10.35
N GLY A 93 -8.38 9.64 9.83
CA GLY A 93 -7.19 8.89 10.26
C GLY A 93 -7.16 7.47 9.68
N ARG A 94 -7.82 7.30 8.54
CA ARG A 94 -8.08 6.02 7.88
C ARG A 94 -6.83 5.42 7.25
N THR A 95 -6.71 4.09 7.25
CA THR A 95 -5.68 3.33 6.53
C THR A 95 -6.30 2.31 5.57
N LEU A 96 -5.87 2.35 4.31
CA LEU A 96 -6.27 1.36 3.30
C LEU A 96 -5.07 0.53 2.88
N LEU A 97 -5.22 -0.78 2.94
CA LEU A 97 -4.26 -1.74 2.40
C LEU A 97 -4.61 -2.04 0.95
N LEU A 98 -3.63 -2.04 0.07
CA LEU A 98 -3.76 -2.34 -1.36
C LEU A 98 -2.75 -3.46 -1.71
N GLN A 99 -3.26 -4.66 -1.98
CA GLN A 99 -2.51 -5.86 -2.34
C GLN A 99 -2.83 -6.29 -3.77
N GLY A 100 -1.83 -6.19 -4.63
CA GLY A 100 -1.94 -6.48 -6.06
C GLY A 100 -0.58 -6.61 -6.74
N HIS A 101 0.50 -6.71 -5.98
CA HIS A 101 1.85 -6.95 -6.51
C HIS A 101 2.35 -8.32 -6.07
N HIS A 102 3.14 -8.98 -6.93
CA HIS A 102 3.77 -10.25 -6.61
C HIS A 102 5.18 -10.08 -6.03
N ASP A 103 5.78 -8.90 -6.20
CA ASP A 103 7.10 -8.56 -5.67
C ASP A 103 7.11 -7.15 -5.03
N ARG A 104 8.29 -6.68 -4.60
CA ARG A 104 8.48 -5.45 -3.83
C ARG A 104 7.98 -4.24 -4.60
N VAL A 105 7.18 -3.40 -3.96
CA VAL A 105 6.75 -2.12 -4.54
C VAL A 105 7.89 -1.11 -4.40
N GLN A 106 8.40 -0.63 -5.52
CA GLN A 106 9.60 0.22 -5.58
C GLN A 106 9.31 1.66 -6.02
N ALA A 107 8.19 1.90 -6.71
CA ALA A 107 7.81 3.24 -7.14
C ALA A 107 6.31 3.48 -7.02
N LEU A 108 5.95 4.72 -6.68
CA LEU A 108 4.57 5.18 -6.55
C LEU A 108 4.41 6.55 -7.20
N ARG A 109 3.25 6.78 -7.79
CA ARG A 109 2.82 8.09 -8.29
C ARG A 109 1.32 8.24 -8.14
N TYR A 110 0.87 9.24 -7.39
CA TYR A 110 -0.55 9.60 -7.35
C TYR A 110 -0.89 10.67 -8.38
N LEU A 111 -1.98 10.44 -9.12
CA LEU A 111 -2.55 11.33 -10.11
C LEU A 111 -3.78 12.00 -9.53
N GLN A 112 -3.60 13.22 -9.03
CA GLN A 112 -4.65 13.96 -8.31
C GLN A 112 -5.90 14.23 -9.17
N LEU A 113 -5.71 14.54 -10.46
CA LEU A 113 -6.82 14.89 -11.37
C LEU A 113 -7.74 13.69 -11.64
N THR A 114 -7.15 12.52 -11.86
CA THR A 114 -7.86 11.29 -12.22
C THR A 114 -8.15 10.40 -11.01
N ARG A 115 -7.63 10.78 -9.83
CA ARG A 115 -7.71 10.01 -8.57
C ARG A 115 -7.24 8.57 -8.75
N GLN A 116 -6.10 8.42 -9.40
CA GLN A 116 -5.48 7.13 -9.65
C GLN A 116 -4.12 7.07 -8.99
N LEU A 117 -3.80 5.93 -8.40
CA LEU A 117 -2.45 5.64 -7.95
C LEU A 117 -1.80 4.71 -8.96
N VAL A 118 -0.61 5.03 -9.42
CA VAL A 118 0.22 4.12 -10.22
C VAL A 118 1.29 3.57 -9.28
N SER A 119 1.43 2.25 -9.22
CA SER A 119 2.47 1.59 -8.45
C SER A 119 3.23 0.58 -9.30
N CYS A 120 4.55 0.55 -9.11
CA CYS A 120 5.44 -0.33 -9.85
C CYS A 120 6.18 -1.27 -8.91
N SER A 121 6.31 -2.52 -9.33
CA SER A 121 6.97 -3.59 -8.60
C SER A 121 8.30 -3.98 -9.25
N SER A 122 9.19 -4.58 -8.46
CA SER A 122 10.52 -5.02 -8.92
C SER A 122 10.46 -6.17 -9.94
N ASP A 123 9.35 -6.91 -9.98
CA ASP A 123 9.06 -7.90 -11.02
C ASP A 123 8.65 -7.27 -12.38
N GLY A 124 8.49 -5.95 -12.42
CA GLY A 124 8.02 -5.22 -13.60
C GLY A 124 6.51 -5.07 -13.70
N GLY A 125 5.74 -5.49 -12.69
CA GLY A 125 4.31 -5.24 -12.60
C GLY A 125 4.02 -3.76 -12.40
N ILE A 126 3.13 -3.21 -13.22
CA ILE A 126 2.61 -1.85 -13.10
C ILE A 126 1.12 -1.96 -12.82
N THR A 127 0.68 -1.44 -11.68
CA THR A 127 -0.70 -1.51 -11.23
C THR A 127 -1.27 -0.11 -11.10
N VAL A 128 -2.43 0.12 -11.72
CA VAL A 128 -3.15 1.40 -11.64
C VAL A 128 -4.40 1.19 -10.78
N TRP A 129 -4.41 1.82 -9.62
CA TRP A 129 -5.49 1.71 -8.64
C TRP A 129 -6.49 2.84 -8.84
N ASN A 130 -7.77 2.48 -8.93
CA ASN A 130 -8.85 3.45 -8.83
C ASN A 130 -9.04 3.85 -7.35
N MET A 131 -8.81 5.12 -7.04
CA MET A 131 -9.00 5.68 -5.69
C MET A 131 -10.26 6.53 -5.57
N ASP A 132 -11.06 6.64 -6.64
CA ASP A 132 -12.34 7.35 -6.61
C ASP A 132 -13.50 6.50 -6.08
N THR A 133 -13.29 5.19 -5.97
CA THR A 133 -14.28 4.25 -5.43
C THR A 133 -14.21 4.15 -3.91
N PRO A 134 -15.35 3.95 -3.22
CA PRO A 134 -15.34 3.71 -1.78
C PRO A 134 -14.63 2.39 -1.48
N ARG A 135 -13.56 2.47 -0.70
CA ARG A 135 -12.84 1.30 -0.17
C ARG A 135 -13.20 1.05 1.29
N GLU A 136 -12.93 -0.14 1.80
CA GLU A 136 -13.08 -0.59 3.19
C GLU A 136 -11.72 -0.77 3.86
N GLU A 137 -11.62 -0.51 5.17
CA GLU A 137 -10.38 -0.80 5.90
C GLU A 137 -10.30 -2.30 6.15
N ALA A 138 -9.10 -2.86 6.03
CA ALA A 138 -8.89 -4.23 6.46
C ALA A 138 -9.08 -4.31 8.00
N PRO A 139 -9.80 -5.33 8.50
CA PRO A 139 -9.98 -5.49 9.93
C PRO A 139 -8.66 -5.82 10.62
N GLN A 140 -8.52 -5.35 11.86
CA GLN A 140 -7.42 -5.80 12.71
C GLN A 140 -7.54 -7.31 12.96
N TRP A 141 -6.40 -8.00 12.95
CA TRP A 141 -6.38 -9.41 13.29
C TRP A 141 -6.66 -9.58 14.77
N LEU A 142 -7.59 -10.49 15.06
CA LEU A 142 -7.91 -10.87 16.42
C LEU A 142 -6.95 -11.97 16.85
N ASP A 143 -6.34 -11.80 18.01
CA ASP A 143 -5.59 -12.84 18.67
C ASP A 143 -6.55 -13.74 19.46
N SER A 144 -6.34 -15.05 19.33
CA SER A 144 -7.12 -16.05 20.05
C SER A 144 -6.31 -17.33 20.15
N ASP A 145 -6.46 -18.03 21.26
CA ASP A 145 -5.81 -19.33 21.51
C ASP A 145 -6.53 -20.51 20.87
N SER A 146 -7.71 -20.26 20.30
CA SER A 146 -8.57 -21.27 19.68
C SER A 146 -9.27 -20.71 18.46
N CYS A 147 -9.71 -21.58 17.56
CA CYS A 147 -10.44 -21.16 16.38
C CYS A 147 -11.77 -20.50 16.79
N GLN A 148 -11.98 -19.24 16.39
CA GLN A 148 -13.22 -18.49 16.70
C GLN A 148 -14.46 -18.97 15.92
N LYS A 149 -14.41 -20.18 15.34
CA LYS A 149 -15.50 -20.80 14.58
C LYS A 149 -15.83 -22.19 15.11
N CYS A 150 -14.83 -23.06 15.25
CA CYS A 150 -15.03 -24.42 15.75
C CYS A 150 -14.46 -24.68 17.15
N GLU A 151 -13.92 -23.65 17.81
CA GLU A 151 -13.38 -23.66 19.18
C GLU A 151 -12.21 -24.61 19.43
N GLN A 152 -11.72 -25.28 18.39
CA GLN A 152 -10.55 -26.14 18.44
C GLN A 152 -9.31 -25.33 18.82
N PRO A 153 -8.46 -25.83 19.74
CA PRO A 153 -7.29 -25.10 20.20
C PRO A 153 -6.28 -24.93 19.06
N PHE A 154 -5.54 -23.82 19.07
CA PHE A 154 -4.33 -23.71 18.28
C PHE A 154 -3.16 -24.40 18.99
N PHE A 155 -2.08 -24.68 18.25
CA PHE A 155 -0.98 -25.52 18.72
C PHE A 155 -0.22 -25.02 19.96
N TRP A 156 -0.39 -23.75 20.34
CA TRP A 156 0.19 -23.18 21.56
C TRP A 156 -0.73 -23.29 22.78
N ASN A 157 -2.02 -23.59 22.61
CA ASN A 157 -2.97 -23.76 23.71
C ASN A 157 -2.86 -25.18 24.30
N LEU A 158 -1.69 -25.47 24.88
CA LEU A 158 -1.34 -26.78 25.42
C LEU A 158 -2.32 -27.25 26.50
N LYS A 159 -2.84 -26.32 27.31
CA LYS A 159 -3.83 -26.62 28.35
C LYS A 159 -5.10 -27.20 27.75
N GLN A 160 -5.74 -26.48 26.81
CA GLN A 160 -6.96 -26.97 26.19
C GLN A 160 -6.73 -28.24 25.36
N MET A 161 -5.57 -28.36 24.68
CA MET A 161 -5.19 -29.59 23.97
C MET A 161 -5.11 -30.79 24.92
N TRP A 162 -4.51 -30.61 26.10
CA TRP A 162 -4.40 -31.65 27.11
C TRP A 162 -5.76 -32.05 27.71
N ASP A 163 -6.62 -31.07 27.97
CA ASP A 163 -7.94 -31.25 28.54
C ASP A 163 -8.90 -31.94 27.55
N SER A 164 -8.86 -31.54 26.29
CA SER A 164 -9.73 -32.09 25.23
C SER A 164 -9.17 -33.33 24.53
N LYS A 165 -7.91 -33.70 24.79
CA LYS A 165 -7.17 -34.78 24.08
C LYS A 165 -7.15 -34.58 22.57
N THR A 166 -7.03 -33.34 22.11
CA THR A 166 -6.94 -32.98 20.68
C THR A 166 -5.58 -32.41 20.32
N LEU A 167 -5.20 -32.54 19.06
CA LEU A 167 -4.04 -31.83 18.51
C LEU A 167 -4.43 -30.41 18.12
N GLY A 168 -3.60 -29.44 18.49
CA GLY A 168 -3.82 -28.06 18.15
C GLY A 168 -3.63 -27.77 16.67
N LEU A 169 -4.39 -26.82 16.16
CA LEU A 169 -4.41 -26.44 14.75
C LEU A 169 -3.46 -25.26 14.48
N ARG A 170 -3.10 -25.07 13.21
CA ARG A 170 -2.43 -23.84 12.76
C ARG A 170 -3.46 -22.71 12.67
N GLN A 171 -3.09 -21.54 13.20
CA GLN A 171 -3.89 -20.32 13.08
C GLN A 171 -3.72 -19.70 11.69
N HIS A 172 -4.84 -19.22 11.17
CA HIS A 172 -4.92 -18.30 10.04
C HIS A 172 -5.88 -17.16 10.40
N HIS A 173 -5.86 -16.09 9.63
CA HIS A 173 -6.78 -14.96 9.81
C HIS A 173 -7.66 -14.79 8.58
N CYS A 174 -8.95 -14.56 8.80
CA CYS A 174 -9.88 -14.19 7.72
C CYS A 174 -9.62 -12.75 7.28
N ARG A 175 -9.37 -12.52 5.99
CA ARG A 175 -9.12 -11.17 5.46
C ARG A 175 -10.33 -10.21 5.51
N LYS A 176 -11.56 -10.74 5.56
CA LYS A 176 -12.78 -9.91 5.63
C LYS A 176 -13.17 -9.51 7.05
N CYS A 177 -13.02 -10.41 8.04
CA CYS A 177 -13.49 -10.15 9.41
C CYS A 177 -12.40 -10.16 10.50
N GLY A 178 -11.15 -10.45 10.16
CA GLY A 178 -10.02 -10.41 11.11
C GLY A 178 -9.97 -11.58 12.09
N LYS A 179 -11.00 -12.44 12.14
CA LYS A 179 -11.07 -13.57 13.07
C LYS A 179 -9.94 -14.58 12.87
N ALA A 180 -9.42 -15.09 13.97
CA ALA A 180 -8.52 -16.23 14.03
C ALA A 180 -9.30 -17.53 13.74
N VAL A 181 -8.95 -18.18 12.63
CA VAL A 181 -9.64 -19.36 12.10
C VAL A 181 -8.64 -20.45 11.75
N CYS A 182 -9.06 -21.71 11.90
CA CYS A 182 -8.27 -22.85 11.43
C CYS A 182 -8.45 -23.07 9.93
N GLY A 183 -7.61 -23.94 9.35
CA GLY A 183 -7.69 -24.27 7.92
C GLY A 183 -9.03 -24.88 7.49
N LYS A 184 -9.71 -25.64 8.37
CA LYS A 184 -11.02 -26.25 8.08
C LYS A 184 -12.15 -25.22 7.96
N CYS A 185 -12.14 -24.19 8.81
CA CYS A 185 -13.16 -23.11 8.82
C CYS A 185 -12.85 -21.95 7.86
N SER A 186 -11.81 -22.11 7.03
CA SER A 186 -11.36 -21.12 6.06
C SER A 186 -10.89 -21.79 4.79
N SER A 187 -11.63 -22.80 4.34
CA SER A 187 -11.24 -23.65 3.22
C SER A 187 -11.17 -22.89 1.89
N LYS A 188 -11.94 -21.80 1.77
CA LYS A 188 -12.11 -21.02 0.55
C LYS A 188 -11.21 -19.78 0.49
N ARG A 189 -10.99 -19.29 -0.73
CA ARG A 189 -10.29 -18.03 -1.01
C ARG A 189 -11.12 -17.18 -1.96
N SER A 190 -11.09 -15.87 -1.79
CA SER A 190 -11.78 -14.90 -2.65
C SER A 190 -10.89 -13.69 -2.88
N THR A 191 -11.09 -12.99 -3.99
CA THR A 191 -10.71 -11.58 -4.10
C THR A 191 -11.71 -10.73 -3.33
N TYR A 192 -11.28 -9.56 -2.86
CA TYR A 192 -12.15 -8.56 -2.25
C TYR A 192 -11.55 -7.16 -2.47
N PRO A 193 -11.57 -6.65 -3.73
CA PRO A 193 -10.94 -5.38 -4.12
C PRO A 193 -11.38 -4.16 -3.32
N VAL A 194 -12.58 -4.17 -2.74
CA VAL A 194 -13.07 -3.07 -1.88
C VAL A 194 -12.17 -2.87 -0.65
N MET A 195 -11.64 -3.94 -0.05
CA MET A 195 -10.59 -3.86 1.00
C MET A 195 -9.15 -3.87 0.42
N GLY A 196 -9.03 -3.69 -0.89
CA GLY A 196 -7.77 -3.66 -1.63
C GLY A 196 -7.13 -5.03 -1.89
N PHE A 197 -7.87 -6.13 -1.75
CA PHE A 197 -7.37 -7.47 -2.08
C PHE A 197 -7.71 -7.83 -3.53
N GLU A 198 -6.83 -7.47 -4.46
CA GLU A 198 -7.00 -7.81 -5.89
C GLU A 198 -6.61 -9.28 -6.18
N PHE A 199 -5.80 -9.89 -5.30
CA PHE A 199 -5.48 -11.31 -5.34
C PHE A 199 -6.31 -12.14 -4.36
N GLN A 200 -6.36 -13.45 -4.60
CA GLN A 200 -7.13 -14.38 -3.77
C GLN A 200 -6.56 -14.49 -2.34
N VAL A 201 -7.31 -13.94 -1.39
CA VAL A 201 -7.01 -14.00 0.03
C VAL A 201 -7.88 -15.04 0.74
N ARG A 202 -7.36 -15.55 1.86
CA ARG A 202 -8.09 -16.48 2.71
C ARG A 202 -9.22 -15.74 3.44
N VAL A 203 -10.41 -16.30 3.34
CA VAL A 203 -11.60 -15.84 4.07
C VAL A 203 -12.21 -17.04 4.78
N CYS A 204 -12.87 -16.81 5.93
CA CYS A 204 -13.64 -17.87 6.56
C CYS A 204 -14.86 -18.21 5.71
N ASP A 205 -15.37 -19.44 5.85
CA ASP A 205 -16.43 -19.95 4.96
C ASP A 205 -17.70 -19.08 5.03
N ASP A 206 -18.09 -18.61 6.22
CA ASP A 206 -19.21 -17.66 6.39
C ASP A 206 -18.98 -16.33 5.66
N CYS A 207 -17.76 -15.78 5.74
CA CYS A 207 -17.45 -14.53 5.03
C CYS A 207 -17.47 -14.74 3.53
N TYR A 208 -16.99 -15.89 3.04
CA TYR A 208 -17.00 -16.22 1.62
C TYR A 208 -18.41 -16.19 1.03
N GLU A 209 -19.40 -16.71 1.75
CA GLU A 209 -20.81 -16.74 1.33
C GLU A 209 -21.45 -15.36 1.26
N THR A 210 -20.94 -14.40 2.04
CA THR A 210 -21.43 -13.01 2.03
C THR A 210 -20.80 -12.13 0.95
N ILE A 211 -19.74 -12.58 0.26
CA ILE A 211 -19.07 -11.80 -0.80
C ILE A 211 -19.81 -12.03 -2.11
N LYS A 212 -20.37 -10.96 -2.67
CA LYS A 212 -21.06 -10.99 -3.96
C LYS A 212 -20.07 -10.84 -5.11
N ASP A 213 -20.51 -11.14 -6.33
CA ASP A 213 -19.66 -10.99 -7.52
C ASP A 213 -19.31 -9.53 -7.83
N GLU A 214 -20.21 -8.60 -7.49
CA GLU A 214 -19.93 -7.15 -7.51
C GLU A 214 -18.76 -6.77 -6.60
N ASP A 215 -18.66 -7.38 -5.42
CA ASP A 215 -17.56 -7.13 -4.48
C ASP A 215 -16.22 -7.72 -4.95
N ARG A 216 -16.24 -8.56 -5.99
CA ARG A 216 -15.06 -9.20 -6.59
C ARG A 216 -14.55 -8.45 -7.82
N THR A 217 -15.27 -7.43 -8.29
CA THR A 217 -14.83 -6.63 -9.44
C THR A 217 -13.55 -5.89 -9.11
N ALA A 218 -12.53 -6.06 -9.94
CA ALA A 218 -11.22 -5.45 -9.74
C ALA A 218 -11.32 -3.91 -9.68
N LEU A 219 -10.65 -3.30 -8.70
CA LEU A 219 -10.52 -1.85 -8.58
C LEU A 219 -9.13 -1.37 -8.97
N ALA A 220 -8.37 -2.24 -9.65
CA ALA A 220 -7.08 -1.95 -10.22
C ALA A 220 -6.93 -2.61 -11.60
N THR A 221 -6.15 -1.99 -12.48
CA THR A 221 -5.72 -2.59 -13.76
C THR A 221 -4.24 -2.93 -13.69
N PHE A 222 -3.87 -4.07 -14.29
CA PHE A 222 -2.52 -4.63 -14.27
C PHE A 222 -1.88 -4.53 -15.64
N HIS A 223 -0.63 -4.10 -15.67
CA HIS A 223 0.17 -3.91 -16.88
C HIS A 223 1.58 -4.46 -16.65
N GLU A 224 2.22 -4.92 -17.72
CA GLU A 224 3.59 -5.45 -17.66
C GLU A 224 4.61 -4.45 -18.22
N GLY A 225 5.54 -4.02 -17.37
CA GLY A 225 6.69 -3.21 -17.77
C GLY A 225 7.76 -3.99 -18.54
N LYS A 226 7.73 -5.33 -18.51
CA LYS A 226 8.70 -6.23 -19.16
C LYS A 226 10.17 -5.92 -18.82
N HIS A 227 10.42 -5.38 -17.63
CA HIS A 227 11.73 -5.16 -17.02
C HIS A 227 11.54 -4.86 -15.53
N ASN A 228 12.60 -5.02 -14.74
CA ASN A 228 12.57 -4.66 -13.33
C ASN A 228 12.38 -3.14 -13.19
N ILE A 229 11.43 -2.68 -12.38
CA ILE A 229 11.21 -1.25 -12.16
C ILE A 229 11.69 -0.90 -10.75
N GLY A 230 12.79 -0.15 -10.67
CA GLY A 230 13.31 0.41 -9.43
C GLY A 230 12.82 1.83 -9.17
N HIS A 231 12.66 2.64 -10.22
CA HIS A 231 12.07 3.97 -10.11
C HIS A 231 11.14 4.28 -11.29
N MET A 232 10.22 5.19 -11.03
CA MET A 232 9.27 5.71 -12.01
C MET A 232 9.10 7.21 -11.79
N ASP A 233 8.91 7.94 -12.88
CA ASP A 233 8.32 9.27 -12.86
C ASP A 233 7.29 9.40 -13.98
N MET A 234 6.31 10.27 -13.78
CA MET A 234 5.23 10.47 -14.73
C MET A 234 4.94 11.96 -14.92
N ASP A 235 4.82 12.34 -16.18
CA ASP A 235 4.25 13.61 -16.58
C ASP A 235 2.76 13.42 -16.93
N PRO A 236 1.83 13.72 -16.00
CA PRO A 236 0.41 13.56 -16.25
C PRO A 236 -0.11 14.48 -17.35
N THR A 237 0.57 15.60 -17.65
CA THR A 237 0.11 16.54 -18.68
C THR A 237 0.33 16.00 -20.08
N ARG A 238 1.38 15.18 -20.26
CA ARG A 238 1.73 14.52 -21.52
C ARG A 238 1.24 13.08 -21.60
N GLY A 239 0.72 12.54 -20.49
CA GLY A 239 0.40 11.11 -20.38
C GLY A 239 1.63 10.21 -20.51
N LEU A 240 2.84 10.74 -20.32
CA LEU A 240 4.08 9.97 -20.47
C LEU A 240 4.61 9.52 -19.11
N MET A 241 5.04 8.28 -19.04
CA MET A 241 5.65 7.69 -17.86
C MET A 241 7.03 7.14 -18.22
N VAL A 242 8.02 7.41 -17.37
CA VAL A 242 9.37 6.88 -17.50
C VAL A 242 9.61 5.89 -16.38
N THR A 243 10.13 4.73 -16.72
CA THR A 243 10.53 3.70 -15.74
C THR A 243 11.98 3.35 -15.94
N CYS A 244 12.74 3.18 -14.86
CA CYS A 244 14.11 2.69 -14.91
C CYS A 244 14.32 1.54 -13.93
N GLY A 245 15.18 0.61 -14.36
CA GLY A 245 15.43 -0.65 -13.68
C GLY A 245 16.87 -0.86 -13.25
N THR A 246 17.11 -2.01 -12.62
CA THR A 246 18.45 -2.54 -12.35
C THR A 246 19.16 -3.07 -13.59
N ASP A 247 18.40 -3.28 -14.67
CA ASP A 247 18.85 -3.74 -15.99
C ASP A 247 19.52 -2.65 -16.84
N ARG A 248 19.67 -1.43 -16.29
CA ARG A 248 20.23 -0.25 -16.96
C ARG A 248 19.41 0.22 -18.17
N VAL A 249 18.14 -0.19 -18.24
CA VAL A 249 17.21 0.26 -19.28
C VAL A 249 16.30 1.35 -18.73
N VAL A 250 16.06 2.36 -19.56
CA VAL A 250 15.04 3.38 -19.33
C VAL A 250 13.97 3.20 -20.40
N LYS A 251 12.73 2.95 -19.98
CA LYS A 251 11.58 2.84 -20.88
C LYS A 251 10.66 4.04 -20.71
N ILE A 252 10.13 4.51 -21.82
CA ILE A 252 9.13 5.57 -21.88
C ILE A 252 7.82 4.94 -22.36
N TRP A 253 6.75 5.19 -21.62
CA TRP A 253 5.43 4.62 -21.83
C TRP A 253 4.42 5.72 -22.12
N ASP A 254 3.54 5.46 -23.08
CA ASP A 254 2.34 6.24 -23.27
C ASP A 254 1.22 5.66 -22.39
N MET A 255 0.86 6.40 -21.35
CA MET A 255 -0.15 6.04 -20.37
C MET A 255 -1.48 6.75 -20.64
N THR A 256 -1.61 7.53 -21.71
CA THR A 256 -2.78 8.38 -22.00
C THR A 256 -4.10 7.61 -21.94
N GLN A 257 -4.13 6.40 -22.52
CA GLN A 257 -5.31 5.52 -22.51
C GLN A 257 -5.57 4.86 -21.15
N VAL A 258 -4.52 4.62 -20.37
CA VAL A 258 -4.61 3.90 -19.09
C VAL A 258 -5.10 4.83 -17.99
N VAL A 259 -4.54 6.04 -17.95
CA VAL A 259 -4.87 7.00 -16.89
C VAL A 259 -5.97 7.99 -17.27
N GLY A 260 -6.44 7.95 -18.52
CA GLY A 260 -7.48 8.85 -19.01
C GLY A 260 -7.05 10.30 -19.08
N CYS A 261 -5.75 10.58 -19.15
CA CYS A 261 -5.21 11.93 -19.33
C CYS A 261 -5.50 12.41 -20.75
N SER A 262 -6.74 12.77 -21.07
CA SER A 262 -7.00 13.51 -22.30
C SER A 262 -6.30 14.85 -22.18
N ILE A 263 -5.29 15.07 -23.02
CA ILE A 263 -4.75 16.39 -23.26
C ILE A 263 -5.96 17.26 -23.61
N ALA A 264 -6.18 18.34 -22.87
CA ALA A 264 -6.92 19.48 -23.39
C ALA A 264 -6.08 20.05 -24.54
N THR A 265 -6.05 19.36 -25.69
CA THR A 265 -5.53 19.93 -26.92
C THR A 265 -6.53 21.00 -27.30
N GLY A 266 -6.19 22.24 -26.97
CA GLY A 266 -6.83 23.44 -27.51
C GLY A 266 -6.58 23.58 -29.01
N PHE A 267 -6.98 22.59 -29.79
CA PHE A 267 -7.14 22.68 -31.24
C PHE A 267 -8.50 22.09 -31.60
N SER A 268 -9.48 22.99 -31.70
CA SER A 268 -10.73 22.72 -32.40
C SER A 268 -10.39 22.58 -33.90
N PRO A 269 -10.72 21.48 -34.59
CA PRO A 269 -10.62 21.45 -36.03
C PRO A 269 -11.70 22.37 -36.60
N ARG A 270 -11.27 23.36 -37.39
CA ARG A 270 -12.13 24.01 -38.38
C ARG A 270 -12.31 23.07 -39.56
#